data_AF-A0A820AZK9-F1
#
_entry.id   AF-A0A820AZK9-F1
#
_cell.length_a   1.000
_cell.length_b   1.000
_cell.length_c   1.000
_cell.angle_alpha   90.00
_cell.angle_beta   90.00
_cell.angle_gamma   90.00
#
_symmetry.space_group_name_H-M   'P 1'
#
loop_
_entity.id
_entity.type
_entity.pdbx_description
1 polymer ?
#
loop_
_entity_poly.entity_id
_entity_poly.type
_entity_poly.pdbx_seq_one_letter_code
_entity_poly.pdbx_strand_id
1 'polypeptide(L)'
;MESNLDTIQVNRKKLKTHVEKVHEDISSKSNECNDYIRTTENLCDQATQTNGDLENKLANVSTEEKKWKDIKRKLATTSHKGMVTLNVGGEKYTTSIDTLTREKDSFFTVLFSGRWELERNPNDNSIFIDREGDLFKYILAYLRTDKIHNDVMTNESLRQLLLIEAEYFYLQNLIYILTEPDRKRQQKEEEELLIIEKNFPNGTLLQLEHKAKLYEFFGKSNQKWELIYKATRDGFRANAFHLNCDNKGPTITIIQSNNNYIFGGYTNISWTSSQNRQNDSGAFLF
;
A
#
# COMPACT_ATOMS: atom_id res chain seq x y z
N MET A 1 74.93 -46.61 -19.11
CA MET A 1 75.15 -45.16 -19.28
C MET A 1 74.01 -44.48 -20.04
N GLU A 2 73.49 -45.07 -21.12
CA GLU A 2 72.38 -44.51 -21.92
C GLU A 2 71.08 -44.25 -21.11
N SER A 3 70.66 -45.15 -20.22
CA SER A 3 69.45 -45.00 -19.39
C SER A 3 69.42 -43.75 -18.48
N ASN A 4 70.58 -43.27 -18.01
CA ASN A 4 70.66 -42.05 -17.20
C ASN A 4 70.51 -40.77 -18.05
N LEU A 5 70.96 -40.81 -19.31
CA LEU A 5 70.89 -39.66 -20.21
C LEU A 5 69.44 -39.38 -20.65
N ASP A 6 68.68 -40.43 -20.95
CA ASP A 6 67.25 -40.33 -21.27
C ASP A 6 66.43 -39.76 -20.11
N THR A 7 66.73 -40.21 -18.88
CA THR A 7 66.08 -39.72 -17.66
C THR A 7 66.33 -38.22 -17.46
N ILE A 8 67.56 -37.76 -17.70
CA ILE A 8 67.93 -36.34 -17.62
C ILE A 8 67.22 -35.52 -18.69
N GLN A 9 67.12 -36.02 -19.93
CA GLN A 9 66.41 -35.33 -21.01
C GLN A 9 64.90 -35.21 -20.73
N VAL A 10 64.28 -36.28 -20.20
CA VAL A 10 62.87 -36.27 -19.78
C VAL A 10 62.64 -35.24 -18.66
N ASN A 11 63.51 -35.21 -17.64
CA ASN A 11 63.40 -34.25 -16.54
C ASN A 11 63.62 -32.81 -17.01
N ARG A 12 64.57 -32.56 -17.92
CA ARG A 12 64.77 -31.25 -18.54
C ARG A 12 63.53 -30.78 -19.29
N LYS A 13 62.87 -31.67 -20.04
CA LYS A 13 61.63 -31.36 -20.77
C LYS A 13 60.49 -31.04 -19.79
N LYS A 14 60.30 -31.85 -18.74
CA LYS A 14 59.31 -31.59 -17.68
C LYS A 14 59.54 -30.26 -16.98
N LEU A 15 60.79 -29.95 -16.64
CA LEU A 15 61.15 -28.68 -15.99
C LEU A 15 60.85 -27.49 -16.90
N LYS A 16 61.19 -27.58 -18.19
CA LYS A 16 60.89 -26.53 -19.17
C LYS A 16 59.38 -26.27 -19.26
N THR A 17 58.57 -27.31 -19.41
CA THR A 17 57.11 -27.19 -19.44
C THR A 17 56.54 -26.61 -18.14
N HIS A 18 57.11 -26.97 -16.98
CA HIS A 18 56.68 -26.41 -15.70
C HIS A 18 57.01 -24.91 -15.60
N VAL A 19 58.20 -24.49 -16.03
CA VAL A 19 58.60 -23.07 -16.07
C VAL A 19 57.70 -22.27 -17.01
N GLU A 20 57.37 -22.80 -18.19
CA GLU A 20 56.44 -22.16 -19.14
C GLU A 20 55.06 -21.97 -18.51
N LYS A 21 54.51 -22.99 -17.85
CA LYS A 21 53.22 -22.90 -17.17
C LYS A 21 53.23 -21.87 -16.03
N VAL A 22 54.29 -21.86 -15.21
CA VAL A 22 54.44 -20.86 -14.14
C VAL A 22 54.52 -19.45 -14.70
N HIS A 23 55.19 -19.26 -15.84
CA HIS A 23 55.27 -17.97 -16.51
C HIS A 23 53.90 -17.51 -17.02
N GLU A 24 53.12 -18.40 -17.64
CA GLU A 24 51.74 -18.11 -18.05
C GLU A 24 50.85 -17.75 -16.86
N ASP A 25 50.91 -18.52 -15.77
CA ASP A 25 50.12 -18.25 -14.55
C ASP A 25 50.47 -16.89 -13.93
N ILE A 26 51.76 -16.54 -13.88
CA ILE A 26 52.23 -15.23 -13.39
C ILE A 26 51.72 -14.11 -14.30
N SER A 27 51.85 -14.28 -15.62
CA SER A 27 51.43 -13.27 -16.59
C SER A 27 49.91 -13.05 -16.52
N SER A 28 49.12 -14.11 -16.35
CA SER A 28 47.66 -14.03 -16.18
C SER A 28 47.29 -13.27 -14.90
N LYS A 29 47.92 -13.60 -13.77
CA LYS A 29 47.67 -12.91 -12.49
C LYS A 29 48.11 -11.45 -12.52
N SER A 30 49.19 -11.14 -13.23
CA SER A 30 49.65 -9.76 -13.43
C SER A 30 48.60 -8.94 -14.18
N ASN A 31 47.99 -9.51 -15.22
CA ASN A 31 46.93 -8.83 -15.96
C ASN A 31 45.68 -8.61 -15.10
N GLU A 32 45.26 -9.63 -14.36
CA GLU A 32 44.13 -9.53 -13.42
C GLU A 32 44.36 -8.45 -12.35
N CYS A 33 45.59 -8.37 -11.81
CA CYS A 33 45.97 -7.32 -10.87
C CYS A 33 45.89 -5.91 -11.49
N ASN A 34 46.32 -5.74 -12.75
CA ASN A 34 46.22 -4.47 -13.46
C ASN A 34 44.75 -4.07 -13.71
N ASP A 35 43.88 -5.03 -14.02
CA ASP A 35 42.44 -4.78 -14.17
C ASP A 35 41.81 -4.34 -12.85
N TYR A 36 42.19 -4.97 -11.72
CA TYR A 36 41.77 -4.53 -10.39
C TYR A 36 42.23 -3.11 -10.07
N ILE A 37 43.51 -2.77 -10.35
CA ILE A 37 44.04 -1.42 -10.14
C ILE A 37 43.22 -0.40 -10.92
N ARG A 38 43.02 -0.63 -12.22
CA ARG A 38 42.23 0.26 -13.07
C ARG A 38 40.78 0.43 -12.60
N THR A 39 40.18 -0.65 -12.09
CA THR A 39 38.82 -0.61 -11.51
C THR A 39 38.79 0.25 -10.24
N THR A 40 39.80 0.11 -9.37
CA THR A 40 39.89 0.90 -8.14
C THR A 40 40.14 2.37 -8.39
N GLU A 41 40.96 2.72 -9.40
CA GLU A 41 41.21 4.11 -9.81
C GLU A 41 39.90 4.77 -10.28
N ASN A 42 39.16 4.10 -11.18
CA ASN A 42 37.87 4.60 -11.65
C ASN A 42 36.86 4.83 -10.50
N LEU A 43 36.80 3.92 -9.53
CA LEU A 43 35.92 4.07 -8.37
C LEU A 43 36.34 5.23 -7.47
N CYS A 44 37.65 5.45 -7.33
CA CYS A 44 38.18 6.59 -6.57
C CYS A 44 37.78 7.91 -7.23
N ASP A 45 37.94 8.02 -8.56
CA ASP A 45 37.54 9.21 -9.31
C ASP A 45 36.05 9.51 -9.19
N GLN A 46 35.19 8.49 -9.29
CA GLN A 46 33.74 8.62 -9.09
C GLN A 46 33.39 9.08 -7.68
N ALA A 47 34.06 8.56 -6.66
CA ALA A 47 33.84 8.96 -5.28
C ALA A 47 34.22 10.43 -5.08
N THR A 48 35.35 10.86 -5.63
CA THR A 48 35.81 12.26 -5.56
C THR A 48 34.84 13.21 -6.24
N GLN A 49 34.35 12.86 -7.44
CA GLN A 49 33.35 13.65 -8.14
C GLN A 49 32.05 13.78 -7.33
N THR A 50 31.55 12.66 -6.81
CA THR A 50 30.30 12.64 -6.02
C THR A 50 30.43 13.48 -4.75
N ASN A 51 31.59 13.46 -4.11
CA ASN A 51 31.83 14.24 -2.90
C ASN A 51 31.84 15.74 -3.20
N GLY A 52 32.44 16.17 -4.32
CA GLY A 52 32.38 17.56 -4.78
C GLY A 52 30.95 18.03 -5.08
N ASP A 53 30.14 17.18 -5.71
CA ASP A 53 28.73 17.49 -5.96
C ASP A 53 27.91 17.64 -4.66
N LEU A 54 28.20 16.81 -3.64
CA LEU A 54 27.58 16.91 -2.33
C LEU A 54 27.97 18.19 -1.58
N GLU A 55 29.25 18.57 -1.62
CA GLU A 55 29.72 19.82 -1.02
C GLU A 55 29.06 21.04 -1.66
N ASN A 56 28.92 21.05 -2.98
CA ASN A 56 28.21 22.10 -3.71
C ASN A 56 26.72 22.16 -3.32
N LYS A 57 26.05 21.01 -3.21
CA LYS A 57 24.65 20.96 -2.73
C LYS A 57 24.52 21.46 -1.30
N LEU A 58 25.44 21.08 -0.41
CA LEU A 58 25.44 21.52 0.99
C LEU A 58 25.63 23.04 1.11
N ALA A 59 26.54 23.62 0.31
CA ALA A 59 26.73 25.07 0.25
C ALA A 59 25.48 25.81 -0.23
N ASN A 60 24.78 25.27 -1.24
CA ASN A 60 23.52 25.83 -1.73
C ASN A 60 22.43 25.79 -0.66
N VAL A 61 22.25 24.65 0.03
CA VAL A 61 21.29 24.51 1.13
C VAL A 61 21.59 25.51 2.24
N SER A 62 22.86 25.63 2.67
CA SER A 62 23.26 26.59 3.70
C SER A 62 22.96 28.05 3.30
N THR A 63 23.12 28.37 2.02
CA THR A 63 22.82 29.71 1.48
C THR A 63 21.31 29.98 1.49
N GLU A 64 20.50 29.02 1.06
CA GLU A 64 19.03 29.10 1.12
C GLU A 64 18.52 29.19 2.56
N GLU A 65 19.11 28.46 3.51
CA GLU A 65 18.78 28.58 4.94
C GLU A 65 19.05 29.99 5.47
N LYS A 66 20.16 30.62 5.08
CA LYS A 66 20.48 32.00 5.46
C LYS A 66 19.47 32.98 4.86
N LYS A 67 19.14 32.84 3.57
CA LYS A 67 18.08 33.65 2.92
C LYS A 67 16.75 33.49 3.64
N TRP A 68 16.38 32.27 4.03
CA TRP A 68 15.15 31.99 4.75
C TRP A 68 15.11 32.61 6.14
N LYS A 69 16.22 32.54 6.89
CA LYS A 69 16.35 33.24 8.18
C LYS A 69 16.22 34.75 8.02
N ASP A 70 16.78 35.31 6.97
CA ASP A 70 16.69 36.74 6.68
C ASP A 70 15.28 37.16 6.25
N ILE A 71 14.60 36.36 5.42
CA ILE A 71 13.19 36.57 5.04
C ILE A 71 12.31 36.49 6.28
N LYS A 72 12.49 35.48 7.14
CA LYS A 72 11.78 35.35 8.43
C LYS A 72 12.00 36.57 9.31
N ARG A 73 13.24 37.07 9.41
CA ARG A 73 13.56 38.28 10.19
C ARG A 73 12.89 39.52 9.59
N LYS A 74 12.94 39.69 8.27
CA LYS A 74 12.33 40.83 7.57
C LYS A 74 10.79 40.81 7.69
N LEU A 75 10.17 39.64 7.58
CA LEU A 75 8.73 39.44 7.80
C LEU A 75 8.33 39.68 9.26
N ALA A 76 9.17 39.30 10.22
CA ALA A 76 8.95 39.57 11.64
C ALA A 76 9.01 41.09 11.96
N THR A 77 9.75 41.86 11.17
CA THR A 77 9.87 43.32 11.35
C THR A 77 8.80 44.15 10.64
N THR A 78 8.06 43.60 9.66
CA THR A 78 7.05 44.35 8.88
C THR A 78 5.60 43.97 9.14
N SER A 79 5.29 43.09 10.09
CA SER A 79 3.92 42.92 10.57
C SER A 79 3.93 42.29 11.96
N HIS A 80 3.04 42.74 12.84
CA HIS A 80 3.00 42.33 14.25
C HIS A 80 3.14 40.81 14.43
N LYS A 81 4.23 40.39 15.08
CA LYS A 81 4.36 39.09 15.77
C LYS A 81 4.16 37.80 14.93
N GLY A 82 4.43 37.83 13.62
CA GLY A 82 4.31 36.63 12.76
C GLY A 82 2.87 36.15 12.55
N MET A 83 1.90 37.02 12.83
CA MET A 83 0.48 36.80 12.57
C MET A 83 0.13 37.29 11.16
N VAL A 84 -0.84 36.63 10.55
CA VAL A 84 -1.38 36.95 9.23
C VAL A 84 -2.90 36.85 9.25
N THR A 85 -3.54 37.76 8.52
CA THR A 85 -4.98 37.75 8.27
C THR A 85 -5.23 37.24 6.86
N LEU A 86 -6.07 36.22 6.73
CA LEU A 86 -6.57 35.68 5.48
C LEU A 86 -8.03 36.09 5.33
N ASN A 87 -8.43 36.51 4.13
CA ASN A 87 -9.82 36.69 3.74
C ASN A 87 -10.17 35.56 2.77
N VAL A 88 -10.90 34.55 3.24
CA VAL A 88 -11.22 33.33 2.49
C VAL A 88 -12.68 33.41 2.05
N GLY A 89 -12.93 33.73 0.78
CA GLY A 89 -14.28 33.86 0.24
C GLY A 89 -15.16 34.92 0.92
N GLY A 90 -14.55 35.91 1.60
CA GLY A 90 -15.25 36.92 2.39
C GLY A 90 -15.07 36.77 3.91
N GLU A 91 -14.71 35.57 4.39
CA GLU A 91 -14.53 35.27 5.81
C GLU A 91 -13.11 35.56 6.27
N LYS A 92 -12.95 36.36 7.35
CA LYS A 92 -11.64 36.76 7.85
C LYS A 92 -11.13 35.83 8.95
N TYR A 93 -9.95 35.25 8.71
CA TYR A 93 -9.24 34.39 9.64
C TYR A 93 -7.90 35.00 10.01
N THR A 94 -7.60 35.09 11.32
CA THR A 94 -6.29 35.53 11.80
C THR A 94 -5.58 34.38 12.49
N THR A 95 -4.32 34.13 12.13
CA THR A 95 -3.52 33.05 12.70
C THR A 95 -2.01 33.34 12.56
N SER A 96 -1.13 32.47 13.04
CA SER A 96 0.32 32.58 12.78
C SER A 96 0.72 31.92 11.46
N ILE A 97 1.79 32.43 10.84
CA ILE A 97 2.42 31.78 9.68
C ILE A 97 2.90 30.36 10.04
N ASP A 98 3.35 30.15 11.28
CA ASP A 98 3.78 28.83 11.75
C ASP A 98 2.64 27.80 11.74
N THR A 99 1.42 28.21 12.10
CA THR A 99 0.23 27.34 11.96
C THR A 99 -0.02 27.01 10.49
N LEU A 100 -0.04 28.01 9.61
CA LEU A 100 -0.34 27.78 8.18
C LEU A 100 0.73 26.93 7.50
N THR A 101 1.98 27.02 7.95
CA THR A 101 3.14 26.31 7.38
C THR A 101 3.55 25.08 8.19
N ARG A 102 2.65 24.59 9.06
CA ARG A 102 2.89 23.40 9.88
C ARG A 102 3.10 22.17 8.99
N GLU A 103 2.24 21.98 8.01
CA GLU A 103 2.38 20.94 6.99
C GLU A 103 3.27 21.44 5.85
N LYS A 104 4.34 20.68 5.57
CA LYS A 104 5.31 21.01 4.51
C LYS A 104 4.74 20.71 3.13
N ASP A 105 5.31 21.37 2.14
CA ASP A 105 4.96 21.22 0.72
C ASP A 105 3.47 21.53 0.40
N SER A 106 2.79 22.27 1.28
CA SER A 106 1.40 22.69 1.11
C SER A 106 1.28 24.05 0.41
N PHE A 107 0.07 24.40 -0.04
CA PHE A 107 -0.27 25.71 -0.61
C PHE A 107 0.28 26.87 0.23
N PHE A 108 0.11 26.81 1.56
CA PHE A 108 0.55 27.89 2.45
C PHE A 108 2.08 28.02 2.52
N THR A 109 2.82 26.91 2.43
CA THR A 109 4.29 26.98 2.40
C THR A 109 4.79 27.67 1.13
N VAL A 110 4.11 27.46 0.00
CA VAL A 110 4.39 28.16 -1.25
C VAL A 110 3.98 29.63 -1.15
N LEU A 111 2.78 29.90 -0.62
CA LEU A 111 2.25 31.25 -0.42
C LEU A 111 3.21 32.11 0.41
N PHE A 112 3.76 31.56 1.50
CA PHE A 112 4.70 32.26 2.39
C PHE A 112 6.18 32.01 2.05
N SER A 113 6.50 31.43 0.88
CA SER A 113 7.90 31.19 0.46
C SER A 113 8.67 32.47 0.12
N GLY A 114 7.97 33.61 -0.06
CA GLY A 114 8.56 34.88 -0.51
C GLY A 114 8.90 34.89 -2.00
N ARG A 115 8.57 33.82 -2.75
CA ARG A 115 8.78 33.72 -4.20
C ARG A 115 7.73 34.46 -5.03
N TRP A 116 6.61 34.83 -4.41
CA TRP A 116 5.47 35.49 -5.05
C TRP A 116 5.21 36.83 -4.36
N GLU A 117 4.94 37.86 -5.15
CA GLU A 117 4.44 39.13 -4.63
C GLU A 117 2.99 38.93 -4.22
N LEU A 118 2.74 38.93 -2.91
CA LEU A 118 1.40 38.70 -2.36
C LEU A 118 0.61 40.00 -2.42
N GLU A 119 -0.46 40.02 -3.22
CA GLU A 119 -1.43 41.10 -3.17
C GLU A 119 -2.12 41.11 -1.81
N ARG A 120 -2.00 42.24 -1.11
CA ARG A 120 -2.62 42.45 0.19
C ARG A 120 -3.63 43.57 0.08
N ASN A 121 -4.71 43.44 0.84
CA ASN A 121 -5.67 44.51 0.95
C ASN A 121 -5.00 45.77 1.57
N PRO A 122 -5.04 46.94 0.92
CA PRO A 122 -4.38 48.14 1.43
C PRO A 122 -4.90 48.64 2.77
N ASN A 123 -6.15 48.32 3.13
CA ASN A 123 -6.79 48.85 4.33
C ASN A 123 -6.49 48.01 5.58
N ASP A 124 -6.45 46.68 5.45
CA ASP A 124 -6.31 45.77 6.60
C ASP A 124 -5.20 44.72 6.46
N ASN A 125 -4.42 44.81 5.37
CA ASN A 125 -3.27 43.94 5.11
C ASN A 125 -3.62 42.44 4.98
N SER A 126 -4.90 42.10 4.75
CA SER A 126 -5.34 40.72 4.56
C SER A 126 -4.96 40.17 3.19
N ILE A 127 -4.70 38.86 3.13
CA ILE A 127 -4.46 38.12 1.89
C ILE A 127 -5.77 37.45 1.47
N PHE A 128 -6.23 37.71 0.25
CA PHE A 128 -7.45 37.10 -0.27
C PHE A 128 -7.19 35.70 -0.81
N ILE A 129 -8.10 34.77 -0.49
CA ILE A 129 -8.13 33.40 -1.00
C ILE A 129 -9.54 33.15 -1.51
N ASP A 130 -9.66 32.87 -2.81
CA ASP A 130 -10.95 32.65 -3.47
C ASP A 130 -11.46 31.22 -3.26
N ARG A 131 -11.80 30.90 -2.00
CA ARG A 131 -12.26 29.57 -1.53
C ARG A 131 -13.39 29.68 -0.52
N GLU A 132 -13.98 28.55 -0.17
CA GLU A 132 -15.08 28.45 0.79
C GLU A 132 -14.64 28.79 2.22
N GLY A 133 -14.96 30.01 2.65
CA GLY A 133 -14.61 30.54 3.96
C GLY A 133 -15.13 29.70 5.12
N ASP A 134 -16.34 29.15 5.01
CA ASP A 134 -16.96 28.36 6.08
C ASP A 134 -16.27 27.03 6.35
N LEU A 135 -15.71 26.40 5.32
CA LEU A 135 -14.95 25.14 5.46
C LEU A 135 -13.53 25.40 6.00
N PHE A 136 -12.99 26.59 5.75
CA PHE A 136 -11.65 26.97 6.16
C PHE A 136 -11.42 26.88 7.67
N LYS A 137 -12.46 27.06 8.50
CA LYS A 137 -12.35 26.87 9.95
C LYS A 137 -11.88 25.47 10.34
N TYR A 138 -12.27 24.44 9.58
CA TYR A 138 -11.85 23.06 9.83
C TYR A 138 -10.41 22.83 9.37
N ILE A 139 -10.01 23.38 8.22
CA ILE A 139 -8.62 23.40 7.75
C ILE A 139 -7.72 24.04 8.81
N LEU A 140 -8.14 25.21 9.33
CA LEU A 140 -7.38 25.95 10.32
C LEU A 140 -7.34 25.23 11.68
N ALA A 141 -8.43 24.60 12.11
CA ALA A 141 -8.46 23.79 13.32
C ALA A 141 -7.51 22.57 13.22
N TYR A 142 -7.49 21.91 12.06
CA TYR A 142 -6.54 20.84 11.76
C TYR A 142 -5.10 21.35 11.83
N LEU A 143 -4.75 22.43 11.13
CA LEU A 143 -3.41 23.01 11.13
C LEU A 143 -2.95 23.50 12.51
N ARG A 144 -3.87 23.74 13.45
CA ARG A 144 -3.57 24.06 14.85
C ARG A 144 -3.35 22.83 15.73
N THR A 145 -4.14 21.77 15.54
CA THR A 145 -4.24 20.67 16.51
C THR A 145 -3.77 19.30 16.02
N ASP A 146 -3.63 19.14 14.70
CA ASP A 146 -3.32 17.86 14.03
C ASP A 146 -4.44 16.83 14.17
N LYS A 147 -5.66 17.33 14.42
CA LYS A 147 -6.85 16.53 14.62
C LYS A 147 -7.99 17.10 13.81
N ILE A 148 -8.87 16.21 13.36
CA ILE A 148 -10.15 16.57 12.73
C ILE A 148 -11.28 16.41 13.73
N HIS A 149 -12.24 17.33 13.67
CA HIS A 149 -13.40 17.30 14.54
C HIS A 149 -14.26 16.07 14.23
N ASN A 150 -14.79 15.39 15.25
CA ASN A 150 -15.55 14.16 15.08
C ASN A 150 -16.78 14.35 14.15
N ASP A 151 -17.42 15.52 14.20
CA ASP A 151 -18.56 15.86 13.33
C ASP A 151 -18.21 15.81 11.84
N VAL A 152 -16.96 16.09 11.47
CA VAL A 152 -16.49 15.94 10.07
C VAL A 152 -16.40 14.46 9.72
N MET A 153 -15.96 13.60 10.65
CA MET A 153 -15.80 12.16 10.41
C MET A 153 -17.13 11.41 10.35
N THR A 154 -18.16 11.90 11.03
CA THR A 154 -19.51 11.32 11.05
C THR A 154 -20.43 11.85 9.95
N ASN A 155 -20.18 13.07 9.45
CA ASN A 155 -20.97 13.67 8.38
C ASN A 155 -20.28 13.50 7.01
N GLU A 156 -20.77 12.55 6.21
CA GLU A 156 -20.23 12.22 4.89
C GLU A 156 -20.15 13.43 3.94
N SER A 157 -21.23 14.22 3.85
CA SER A 157 -21.29 15.38 2.96
C SER A 157 -20.30 16.46 3.37
N LEU A 158 -20.20 16.76 4.66
CA LEU A 158 -19.21 17.71 5.18
C LEU A 158 -17.78 17.21 4.94
N ARG A 159 -17.53 15.91 5.13
CA ARG A 159 -16.22 15.29 4.89
C ARG A 159 -15.80 15.43 3.43
N GLN A 160 -16.71 15.18 2.49
CA GLN A 160 -16.45 15.30 1.05
C GLN A 160 -16.18 16.76 0.64
N LEU A 161 -16.95 17.71 1.17
CA LEU A 161 -16.69 19.13 0.94
C LEU A 161 -15.33 19.56 1.50
N LEU A 162 -14.99 19.11 2.71
CA LEU A 162 -13.69 19.42 3.30
C LEU A 162 -12.52 18.75 2.56
N LEU A 163 -12.74 17.55 1.99
CA LEU A 163 -11.74 16.86 1.19
C LEU A 163 -11.36 17.69 -0.04
N ILE A 164 -12.33 18.31 -0.72
CA ILE A 164 -12.08 19.21 -1.87
C ILE A 164 -11.20 20.39 -1.44
N GLU A 165 -11.46 20.99 -0.28
CA GLU A 165 -10.62 22.07 0.24
C GLU A 165 -9.22 21.57 0.63
N ALA A 166 -9.11 20.40 1.25
CA ALA A 166 -7.83 19.80 1.60
C ALA A 166 -6.97 19.51 0.37
N GLU A 167 -7.58 19.07 -0.74
CA GLU A 167 -6.94 18.91 -2.05
C GLU A 167 -6.48 20.25 -2.62
N TYR A 168 -7.32 21.29 -2.58
CA TYR A 168 -6.95 22.63 -3.04
C TYR A 168 -5.74 23.20 -2.28
N PHE A 169 -5.75 23.10 -0.95
CA PHE A 169 -4.64 23.56 -0.11
C PHE A 169 -3.44 22.61 -0.10
N TYR A 170 -3.55 21.47 -0.80
CA TYR A 170 -2.53 20.44 -0.91
C TYR A 170 -2.04 19.95 0.48
N LEU A 171 -3.00 19.62 1.35
CA LEU A 171 -2.75 19.09 2.69
C LEU A 171 -2.83 17.56 2.66
N GLN A 172 -1.75 16.92 2.20
CA GLN A 172 -1.67 15.47 1.98
C GLN A 172 -2.03 14.63 3.20
N ASN A 173 -1.58 15.04 4.39
CA ASN A 173 -1.90 14.32 5.62
C ASN A 173 -3.39 14.42 5.95
N LEU A 174 -3.99 15.59 5.72
CA LEU A 174 -5.43 15.77 5.90
C LEU A 174 -6.24 14.97 4.87
N ILE A 175 -5.80 14.93 3.62
CA ILE A 175 -6.43 14.11 2.57
C ILE A 175 -6.42 12.63 2.99
N TYR A 176 -5.30 12.13 3.51
CA TYR A 176 -5.21 10.76 4.02
C TYR A 176 -6.23 10.50 5.14
N ILE A 177 -6.32 11.41 6.12
CA ILE A 177 -7.31 11.32 7.21
C ILE A 177 -8.74 11.33 6.64
N LEU A 178 -9.10 12.29 5.79
CA LEU A 178 -10.49 12.44 5.31
C LEU A 178 -10.95 11.31 4.38
N THR A 179 -10.01 10.60 3.74
CA THR A 179 -10.33 9.45 2.88
C THR A 179 -10.59 8.17 3.68
N GLU A 180 -10.08 8.07 4.91
CA GLU A 180 -10.16 6.91 5.82
C GLU A 180 -10.11 5.55 5.09
N PRO A 181 -9.00 5.21 4.39
CA PRO A 181 -8.91 3.99 3.60
C PRO A 181 -9.16 2.73 4.45
N ASP A 182 -8.68 2.73 5.69
CA ASP A 182 -8.77 1.59 6.60
C ASP A 182 -10.19 1.36 7.11
N ARG A 183 -10.95 2.42 7.41
CA ARG A 183 -12.36 2.31 7.83
C ARG A 183 -13.23 1.75 6.71
N LYS A 184 -13.06 2.26 5.47
CA LYS A 184 -13.81 1.76 4.31
C LYS A 184 -13.50 0.29 4.02
N ARG A 185 -12.24 -0.11 4.19
CA ARG A 185 -11.82 -1.50 4.09
C ARG A 185 -12.49 -2.36 5.15
N GLN A 186 -12.45 -1.94 6.42
CA GLN A 186 -13.08 -2.66 7.53
C GLN A 186 -14.60 -2.80 7.33
N GLN A 187 -15.30 -1.72 6.94
CA GLN A 187 -16.73 -1.76 6.67
C GLN A 187 -17.08 -2.73 5.53
N LYS A 188 -16.28 -2.73 4.46
CA LYS A 188 -16.47 -3.65 3.34
C LYS A 188 -16.24 -5.11 3.75
N GLU A 189 -15.20 -5.37 4.55
CA GLU A 189 -14.92 -6.70 5.10
C GLU A 189 -16.08 -7.17 6.01
N GLU A 190 -16.62 -6.30 6.88
CA GLU A 190 -17.78 -6.62 7.73
C GLU A 190 -19.06 -6.89 6.93
N GLU A 191 -19.33 -6.10 5.88
CA GLU A 191 -20.48 -6.33 4.99
C GLU A 191 -20.38 -7.67 4.25
N GLU A 192 -19.19 -8.01 3.75
CA GLU A 192 -18.92 -9.28 3.07
C GLU A 192 -19.10 -10.47 4.03
N LEU A 193 -18.60 -10.36 5.25
CA LEU A 193 -18.81 -11.35 6.32
C LEU A 193 -20.29 -11.56 6.62
N LEU A 194 -21.07 -10.47 6.73
CA LEU A 194 -22.51 -10.55 6.97
C LEU A 194 -23.24 -11.24 5.81
N ILE A 195 -22.81 -11.00 4.56
CA ILE A 195 -23.35 -11.68 3.37
C ILE A 195 -23.02 -13.18 3.41
N ILE A 196 -21.78 -13.55 3.76
CA ILE A 196 -21.35 -14.96 3.88
C ILE A 196 -22.19 -15.67 4.94
N GLU A 197 -22.39 -15.06 6.11
CA GLU A 197 -23.21 -15.65 7.17
C GLU A 197 -24.67 -15.80 6.76
N LYS A 198 -25.26 -14.77 6.13
CA LYS A 198 -26.64 -14.81 5.64
C LYS A 198 -26.86 -15.84 4.54
N ASN A 199 -25.84 -16.14 3.74
CA ASN A 199 -25.95 -17.11 2.65
C ASN A 199 -25.98 -18.55 3.12
N PHE A 200 -25.35 -18.87 4.25
CA PHE A 200 -25.36 -20.22 4.82
C PHE A 200 -25.97 -20.21 6.23
N PRO A 201 -27.29 -19.93 6.35
CA PRO A 201 -27.96 -19.87 7.65
C PRO A 201 -28.14 -21.27 8.24
N ASN A 202 -28.11 -21.38 9.57
CA ASN A 202 -28.50 -22.56 10.35
C ASN A 202 -27.62 -23.83 10.20
N GLY A 203 -26.55 -23.78 9.42
CA GLY A 203 -25.53 -24.83 9.35
C GLY A 203 -24.55 -24.74 10.52
N THR A 204 -24.55 -25.73 11.42
CA THR A 204 -23.61 -25.78 12.56
C THR A 204 -22.26 -26.40 12.20
N LEU A 205 -22.13 -26.95 10.99
CA LEU A 205 -20.94 -27.71 10.56
C LEU A 205 -19.83 -26.80 10.01
N LEU A 206 -20.23 -25.68 9.40
CA LEU A 206 -19.31 -24.80 8.68
C LEU A 206 -18.81 -23.66 9.57
N GLN A 207 -17.50 -23.63 9.78
CA GLN A 207 -16.80 -22.42 10.23
C GLN A 207 -16.82 -21.34 9.14
N LEU A 208 -16.53 -20.10 9.55
CA LEU A 208 -16.54 -18.93 8.66
C LEU A 208 -15.62 -19.11 7.44
N GLU A 209 -14.44 -19.69 7.62
CA GLU A 209 -13.50 -19.99 6.54
C GLU A 209 -14.08 -20.93 5.47
N HIS A 210 -14.83 -21.95 5.89
CA HIS A 210 -15.49 -22.87 4.97
C HIS A 210 -16.63 -22.17 4.23
N LYS A 211 -17.42 -21.34 4.93
CA LYS A 211 -18.49 -20.54 4.31
C LYS A 211 -17.92 -19.56 3.30
N ALA A 212 -16.78 -18.93 3.60
CA ALA A 212 -16.08 -18.03 2.69
C ALA A 212 -15.61 -18.78 1.43
N LYS A 213 -15.02 -19.98 1.58
CA LYS A 213 -14.59 -20.79 0.43
C LYS A 213 -15.77 -21.26 -0.42
N LEU A 214 -16.88 -21.65 0.20
CA LEU A 214 -18.11 -21.98 -0.54
C LEU A 214 -18.74 -20.75 -1.20
N TYR A 215 -18.66 -19.58 -0.58
CA TYR A 215 -19.08 -18.32 -1.19
C TYR A 215 -18.17 -17.93 -2.37
N GLU A 216 -16.87 -18.20 -2.32
CA GLU A 216 -15.98 -18.02 -3.47
C GLU A 216 -16.37 -18.95 -4.64
N PHE A 217 -16.69 -20.21 -4.35
CA PHE A 217 -17.08 -21.18 -5.36
C PHE A 217 -18.47 -20.92 -5.96
N PHE A 218 -19.42 -20.44 -5.15
CA PHE A 218 -20.84 -20.43 -5.52
C PHE A 218 -21.63 -19.19 -5.10
N GLY A 219 -21.00 -18.20 -4.48
CA GLY A 219 -21.61 -16.95 -4.05
C GLY A 219 -21.86 -16.04 -5.23
N LYS A 220 -23.10 -16.04 -5.73
CA LYS A 220 -23.58 -15.02 -6.68
C LYS A 220 -24.42 -14.00 -5.93
N SER A 221 -24.36 -12.73 -6.36
CA SER A 221 -25.06 -11.61 -5.72
C SER A 221 -26.57 -11.80 -5.55
N ASN A 222 -27.19 -12.65 -6.37
CA ASN A 222 -28.63 -12.96 -6.34
C ASN A 222 -28.95 -14.41 -5.93
N GLN A 223 -27.99 -15.15 -5.38
CA GLN A 223 -28.16 -16.54 -4.96
C GLN A 223 -28.27 -16.61 -3.44
N LYS A 224 -29.20 -17.45 -2.96
CA LYS A 224 -29.41 -17.71 -1.54
C LYS A 224 -29.46 -19.22 -1.33
N TRP A 225 -28.75 -19.74 -0.34
CA TRP A 225 -28.83 -21.15 0.02
C TRP A 225 -29.85 -21.38 1.14
N GLU A 226 -30.54 -22.50 1.05
CA GLU A 226 -31.49 -22.96 2.05
C GLU A 226 -31.03 -24.32 2.58
N LEU A 227 -31.02 -24.47 3.91
CA LEU A 227 -30.70 -25.74 4.55
C LEU A 227 -31.91 -26.68 4.46
N ILE A 228 -31.96 -27.47 3.39
CA ILE A 228 -33.04 -28.42 3.12
C ILE A 228 -32.92 -29.73 3.90
N TYR A 229 -31.71 -30.15 4.27
CA TYR A 229 -31.46 -31.40 5.00
C TYR A 229 -30.31 -31.28 6.00
N LYS A 230 -30.47 -31.88 7.18
CA LYS A 230 -29.41 -32.06 8.18
C LYS A 230 -29.57 -33.41 8.85
N ALA A 231 -28.58 -34.30 8.71
CA ALA A 231 -28.66 -35.66 9.23
C ALA A 231 -28.97 -35.76 10.74
N THR A 232 -28.46 -34.82 11.56
CA THR A 232 -28.76 -34.78 13.01
C THR A 232 -30.17 -34.29 13.33
N ARG A 233 -30.87 -33.66 12.38
CA ARG A 233 -32.25 -33.17 12.51
C ARG A 233 -33.25 -34.15 11.87
N ASP A 234 -32.93 -34.61 10.66
CA ASP A 234 -33.84 -35.34 9.78
C ASP A 234 -33.57 -36.86 9.76
N GLY A 235 -32.43 -37.29 10.31
CA GLY A 235 -32.00 -38.68 10.39
C GLY A 235 -30.98 -39.08 9.31
N PHE A 236 -30.13 -40.06 9.64
CA PHE A 236 -28.98 -40.49 8.82
C PHE A 236 -29.33 -41.50 7.71
N ARG A 237 -30.60 -41.86 7.54
CA ARG A 237 -31.00 -42.87 6.54
C ARG A 237 -31.20 -42.23 5.16
N ALA A 238 -30.89 -42.99 4.10
CA ALA A 238 -31.04 -42.54 2.72
C ALA A 238 -32.46 -42.07 2.38
N ASN A 239 -33.50 -42.73 2.93
CA ASN A 239 -34.88 -42.31 2.72
C ASN A 239 -35.18 -40.92 3.29
N ALA A 240 -34.55 -40.52 4.40
CA ALA A 240 -34.71 -39.18 4.96
C ALA A 240 -34.00 -38.12 4.09
N PHE A 241 -32.84 -38.45 3.52
CA PHE A 241 -32.17 -37.58 2.56
C PHE A 241 -33.04 -37.35 1.32
N HIS A 242 -33.50 -38.43 0.67
CA HIS A 242 -34.33 -38.33 -0.53
C HIS A 242 -35.66 -37.62 -0.29
N LEU A 243 -36.28 -37.80 0.88
CA LEU A 243 -37.50 -37.08 1.26
C LEU A 243 -37.33 -35.56 1.26
N ASN A 244 -36.13 -35.07 1.61
CA ASN A 244 -35.84 -33.64 1.73
C ASN A 244 -35.17 -33.05 0.49
N CYS A 245 -34.32 -33.82 -0.20
CA CYS A 245 -33.43 -33.33 -1.25
C CYS A 245 -33.90 -33.61 -2.68
N ASP A 246 -34.81 -34.56 -2.89
CA ASP A 246 -35.29 -34.86 -4.23
C ASP A 246 -36.06 -33.67 -4.82
N ASN A 247 -35.84 -33.43 -6.12
CA ASN A 247 -36.48 -32.37 -6.91
C ASN A 247 -36.26 -30.93 -6.37
N LYS A 248 -35.19 -30.70 -5.59
CA LYS A 248 -34.84 -29.37 -5.06
C LYS A 248 -33.91 -28.54 -5.94
N GLY A 249 -33.47 -29.10 -7.07
CA GLY A 249 -32.53 -28.43 -7.98
C GLY A 249 -31.08 -28.62 -7.55
N PRO A 250 -30.17 -27.68 -7.89
CA PRO A 250 -28.77 -27.76 -7.51
C PRO A 250 -28.57 -27.80 -5.99
N THR A 251 -27.67 -28.65 -5.50
CA THR A 251 -27.41 -28.79 -4.06
C THR A 251 -25.92 -28.83 -3.76
N ILE A 252 -25.54 -28.30 -2.60
CA ILE A 252 -24.25 -28.56 -1.97
C ILE A 252 -24.49 -29.53 -0.82
N THR A 253 -23.79 -30.66 -0.84
CA THR A 253 -23.76 -31.64 0.25
C THR A 253 -22.46 -31.49 1.02
N ILE A 254 -22.54 -31.46 2.35
CA ILE A 254 -21.39 -31.24 3.23
C ILE A 254 -21.42 -32.32 4.31
N ILE A 255 -20.29 -33.01 4.45
CA ILE A 255 -20.13 -34.15 5.33
C ILE A 255 -18.89 -33.90 6.20
N GLN A 256 -19.03 -34.14 7.50
CA GLN A 256 -17.89 -34.20 8.41
C GLN A 256 -17.65 -35.66 8.80
N SER A 257 -16.42 -36.12 8.61
CA SER A 257 -15.97 -37.43 9.10
C SER A 257 -15.77 -37.41 10.62
N ASN A 258 -15.70 -38.60 11.21
CA ASN A 258 -15.34 -38.78 12.62
C ASN A 258 -13.94 -38.24 12.98
N ASN A 259 -13.08 -38.04 11.97
CA ASN A 259 -11.74 -37.48 12.13
C ASN A 259 -11.70 -35.97 11.86
N ASN A 260 -12.86 -35.29 11.90
CA ASN A 260 -13.03 -33.86 11.67
C ASN A 260 -12.68 -33.34 10.26
N TYR A 261 -12.40 -34.22 9.29
CA TYR A 261 -12.33 -33.79 7.88
C TYR A 261 -13.71 -33.41 7.37
N ILE A 262 -13.80 -32.24 6.74
CA ILE A 262 -14.97 -31.78 6.00
C ILE A 262 -14.72 -32.05 4.52
N PHE A 263 -15.68 -32.69 3.87
CA PHE A 263 -15.70 -32.93 2.44
C PHE A 263 -17.13 -32.87 1.94
N GLY A 264 -17.31 -32.81 0.64
CA GLY A 264 -18.63 -32.62 0.08
C GLY A 264 -18.65 -32.71 -1.42
N GLY A 265 -19.79 -32.28 -1.96
CA GLY A 265 -19.96 -32.19 -3.38
C GLY A 265 -21.06 -31.23 -3.75
N TYR A 266 -20.94 -30.68 -4.95
CA TYR A 266 -21.98 -29.92 -5.59
C TYR A 266 -22.58 -30.73 -6.72
N THR A 267 -23.90 -30.65 -6.88
CA THR A 267 -24.61 -31.11 -8.06
C THR A 267 -25.37 -29.94 -8.67
N ASN A 268 -25.26 -29.78 -9.98
CA ASN A 268 -26.05 -28.84 -10.76
C ASN A 268 -27.42 -29.44 -11.15
N ILE A 269 -27.53 -30.75 -11.16
CA ILE A 269 -28.81 -31.45 -11.33
C ILE A 269 -29.42 -31.86 -9.99
N SER A 270 -30.75 -31.96 -9.98
CA SER A 270 -31.51 -32.36 -8.81
C SER A 270 -31.34 -33.83 -8.46
N TRP A 271 -31.31 -34.15 -7.17
CA TRP A 271 -31.45 -35.52 -6.70
C TRP A 271 -32.81 -36.10 -7.10
N THR A 272 -32.82 -37.41 -7.34
CA THR A 272 -34.03 -38.19 -7.58
C THR A 272 -33.90 -39.57 -6.96
N SER A 273 -35.02 -40.13 -6.48
CA SER A 273 -35.12 -41.53 -6.07
C SER A 273 -35.11 -42.53 -7.23
N SER A 274 -34.83 -42.08 -8.47
CA SER A 274 -34.71 -42.99 -9.61
C SER A 274 -33.42 -43.81 -9.48
N GLN A 275 -33.49 -45.10 -9.82
CA GLN A 275 -32.30 -45.96 -9.81
C GLN A 275 -31.40 -45.75 -11.04
N ASN A 276 -31.70 -44.75 -11.87
CA ASN A 276 -30.97 -44.47 -13.09
C ASN A 276 -29.78 -43.55 -12.81
N ARG A 277 -28.63 -43.89 -13.39
CA ARG A 277 -27.46 -43.02 -13.38
C ARG A 277 -27.77 -41.74 -14.16
N GLN A 278 -27.43 -40.60 -13.57
CA GLN A 278 -27.50 -39.31 -14.24
C GLN A 278 -26.09 -38.77 -14.51
N ASN A 279 -25.95 -37.99 -15.58
CA ASN A 279 -24.71 -37.31 -15.93
C ASN A 279 -24.83 -35.83 -15.59
N ASP A 280 -23.89 -35.32 -14.80
CA ASP A 280 -23.82 -33.91 -14.41
C ASP A 280 -22.41 -33.39 -14.68
N SER A 281 -22.26 -32.65 -15.78
CA SER A 281 -20.98 -32.04 -16.15
C SER A 281 -20.58 -30.88 -15.25
N GLY A 282 -21.49 -30.38 -14.40
CA GLY A 282 -21.22 -29.36 -13.40
C GLY A 282 -20.96 -29.91 -11.99
N ALA A 283 -21.07 -31.22 -11.79
CA ALA A 283 -20.84 -31.83 -10.49
C ALA A 283 -19.35 -31.94 -10.16
N PHE A 284 -19.01 -31.75 -8.90
CA PHE A 284 -17.65 -31.95 -8.39
C PHE A 284 -17.65 -32.27 -6.89
N LEU A 285 -16.51 -32.78 -6.42
CA LEU A 285 -16.23 -33.07 -5.02
C LEU A 285 -15.16 -32.11 -4.51
N PHE A 286 -15.19 -31.81 -3.22
CA PHE A 286 -14.19 -31.02 -2.50
C PHE A 286 -13.93 -31.61 -1.12
#